data_AF-A0A016W1H9-F1
#
_entry.id   AF-A0A016W1H9-F1
#
_cell.length_a   1.000
_cell.length_b   1.000
_cell.length_c   1.000
_cell.angle_alpha   90.00
_cell.angle_beta   90.00
_cell.angle_gamma   90.00
#
_symmetry.space_group_name_H-M   'P 1'
#
loop_
_entity.id
_entity.type
_entity.pdbx_description
1 polymer ?
#
loop_
_entity_poly.entity_id
_entity_poly.type
_entity_poly.pdbx_seq_one_letter_code
_entity_poly.pdbx_strand_id
1 'polypeptide(L)'
;MSLEAEHVPWKIKRLLQATYNGSSSSVWIKNELSEEFPIKTGVRQGDVISPQLFNIVVDAIMKKVSDGRSGVQYGDNQFLTEIMLADDSAISAKTDTEATDIISSIAEVAES
;
A
#
# COMPACT_ATOMS: atom_id res chain seq x y z
N MET A 1 1.87 12.99 0.28
CA MET A 1 2.47 12.46 -0.96
C MET A 1 1.50 11.60 -1.76
N SER A 2 1.15 10.35 -1.38
CA SER A 2 0.29 9.50 -2.24
C SER A 2 -1.13 10.05 -2.42
N LEU A 3 -1.79 10.52 -1.36
CA LEU A 3 -3.11 11.19 -1.48
C LEU A 3 -3.07 12.51 -2.26
N GLU A 4 -1.89 13.13 -2.42
CA GLU A 4 -1.72 14.33 -3.24
C GLU A 4 -1.56 14.00 -4.71
N ALA A 5 -0.82 12.93 -5.02
CA ALA A 5 -0.69 12.41 -6.37
C ALA A 5 -2.05 11.96 -6.95
N GLU A 6 -2.93 11.43 -6.09
CA GLU A 6 -4.30 11.01 -6.46
C GLU A 6 -5.32 12.17 -6.47
N HIS A 7 -4.87 13.43 -6.39
CA HIS A 7 -5.72 14.63 -6.47
C HIS A 7 -6.87 14.65 -5.45
N VAL A 8 -6.70 13.98 -4.30
CA VAL A 8 -7.74 13.90 -3.27
C VAL A 8 -8.03 15.30 -2.71
N PRO A 9 -9.31 15.73 -2.69
CA PRO A 9 -9.66 17.06 -2.20
C PRO A 9 -9.15 17.32 -0.78
N TRP A 10 -8.64 18.52 -0.53
CA TRP A 10 -8.02 18.87 0.75
C TRP A 10 -8.94 18.64 1.96
N LYS A 11 -10.26 18.83 1.80
CA LYS A 11 -11.25 18.57 2.85
C LYS A 11 -11.26 17.10 3.28
N ILE A 12 -11.16 16.17 2.32
CA ILE A 12 -11.12 14.73 2.58
C ILE A 12 -9.80 14.37 3.27
N LYS A 13 -8.66 14.88 2.77
CA LYS A 13 -7.36 14.68 3.43
C LYS A 13 -7.38 15.13 4.89
N ARG A 14 -7.96 16.31 5.16
CA ARG A 14 -8.09 16.84 6.52
C ARG A 14 -9.01 15.97 7.38
N LEU A 15 -10.11 15.46 6.83
CA LEU A 15 -11.00 14.56 7.55
C LEU A 15 -10.29 13.25 7.93
N LEU A 16 -9.56 12.65 6.99
CA LEU A 16 -8.74 11.46 7.24
C LEU A 16 -7.67 11.71 8.30
N GLN A 17 -6.94 12.81 8.22
CA GLN A 17 -5.97 13.17 9.26
C GLN A 17 -6.64 13.34 10.63
N ALA A 18 -7.82 13.95 10.68
CA ALA A 18 -8.57 14.11 11.92
C ALA A 18 -9.09 12.77 12.47
N THR A 19 -9.36 11.77 11.62
CA THR A 19 -9.73 10.45 12.12
C THR A 19 -8.51 9.74 12.72
N TYR A 20 -7.35 9.78 12.07
CA TYR A 20 -6.16 9.04 12.53
C TYR A 20 -5.37 9.70 13.66
N ASN A 21 -5.33 11.04 13.72
CA ASN A 21 -4.52 11.77 14.69
C ASN A 21 -4.95 11.51 16.14
N GLY A 22 -3.99 11.12 16.99
CA GLY A 22 -4.23 10.87 18.41
C GLY A 22 -5.14 9.67 18.67
N SER A 23 -5.32 8.79 17.68
CA SER A 23 -6.16 7.60 17.86
C SER A 23 -5.50 6.53 18.74
N SER A 24 -6.34 5.84 19.48
CA SER A 24 -6.00 4.75 20.38
C SER A 24 -6.87 3.53 20.09
N SER A 25 -6.46 2.36 20.58
CA SER A 25 -7.22 1.12 20.48
C SER A 25 -7.10 0.31 21.76
N SER A 26 -8.06 -0.59 21.96
CA SER A 26 -8.01 -1.69 22.92
C SER A 26 -8.37 -2.99 22.21
N VAL A 27 -8.01 -4.14 22.77
CA VAL A 27 -8.33 -5.46 22.22
C VAL A 27 -9.23 -6.21 23.19
N TRP A 28 -10.29 -6.83 22.69
CA TRP A 28 -11.19 -7.67 23.48
C TRP A 28 -10.76 -9.13 23.42
N ILE A 29 -10.33 -9.72 24.53
CA ILE A 29 -9.82 -11.10 24.63
C ILE A 29 -10.40 -11.75 25.89
N LYS A 30 -10.90 -12.99 25.78
CA LYS A 30 -11.40 -13.80 26.91
C LYS A 30 -12.43 -13.06 27.79
N ASN A 31 -13.32 -12.28 27.17
CA ASN A 31 -14.32 -11.44 27.84
C ASN A 31 -13.76 -10.27 28.66
N GLU A 32 -12.51 -9.89 28.44
CA GLU A 32 -11.89 -8.71 29.05
C GLU A 32 -11.39 -7.76 27.96
N LEU A 33 -11.47 -6.46 28.24
CA LEU A 33 -10.91 -5.42 27.41
C LEU A 33 -9.50 -5.10 27.89
N SER A 34 -8.53 -5.06 26.97
CA SER A 34 -7.17 -4.64 27.30
C SER A 34 -7.10 -3.18 27.72
N GLU A 35 -5.98 -2.81 28.36
CA GLU A 35 -5.60 -1.39 28.48
C GLU A 35 -5.54 -0.74 27.08
N GLU A 36 -5.86 0.55 27.05
CA GLU A 36 -5.80 1.35 25.84
C GLU A 36 -4.35 1.65 25.45
N PHE A 37 -4.05 1.56 24.17
CA PHE A 37 -2.73 1.89 23.61
C PHE A 37 -2.85 2.81 22.39
N PRO A 38 -1.87 3.71 22.16
CA PRO A 38 -1.89 4.61 21.01
C PRO A 38 -1.62 3.86 19.70
N ILE A 39 -2.37 4.21 18.65
CA ILE A 39 -2.11 3.74 17.29
C ILE A 39 -1.06 4.65 16.66
N LYS A 40 0.07 4.06 16.23
CA LYS A 40 1.17 4.80 15.59
C LYS A 40 1.26 4.59 14.08
N THR A 41 0.79 3.45 13.59
CA THR A 41 0.93 3.03 12.19
C THR A 41 -0.28 2.20 11.76
N GLY A 42 -0.38 2.00 10.44
CA GLY A 42 -1.41 1.17 9.84
C GLY A 42 -2.73 1.90 9.58
N VAL A 43 -3.66 1.15 9.01
CA VAL A 43 -5.03 1.58 8.73
C VAL A 43 -6.00 0.86 9.67
N ARG A 44 -7.18 1.43 9.89
CA ARG A 44 -8.19 0.84 10.78
C ARG A 44 -8.84 -0.38 10.14
N GLN A 45 -8.68 -1.56 10.74
CA GLN A 45 -9.40 -2.75 10.27
C GLN A 45 -10.92 -2.57 10.50
N GLY A 46 -11.72 -2.96 9.50
CA GLY A 46 -13.17 -2.81 9.52
C GLY A 46 -13.70 -1.42 9.15
N ASP A 47 -12.81 -0.45 8.88
CA ASP A 47 -13.19 0.86 8.34
C ASP A 47 -13.34 0.78 6.80
N VAL A 48 -14.41 1.37 6.28
CA VAL A 48 -14.77 1.35 4.86
C VAL A 48 -13.70 2.01 3.99
N ILE A 49 -13.00 3.02 4.49
CA ILE A 49 -11.98 3.74 3.70
C ILE A 49 -10.60 3.07 3.76
N SER A 50 -10.33 2.25 4.78
CA SER A 50 -9.02 1.65 5.00
C SER A 50 -8.50 0.81 3.82
N PRO A 51 -9.32 -0.04 3.16
CA PRO A 51 -8.87 -0.75 1.96
C PRO A 51 -8.43 0.18 0.84
N GLN A 52 -9.12 1.30 0.64
CA GLN A 52 -8.75 2.28 -0.39
C GLN A 52 -7.44 2.99 -0.04
N LEU A 53 -7.26 3.38 1.22
CA LEU A 53 -6.01 3.99 1.69
C LEU A 53 -4.82 3.04 1.52
N PHE A 54 -5.01 1.76 1.84
CA PHE A 54 -4.00 0.74 1.64
C PHE A 54 -3.61 0.62 0.17
N ASN A 55 -4.61 0.47 -0.72
CA ASN A 55 -4.36 0.36 -2.15
C ASN A 55 -3.63 1.58 -2.73
N ILE A 56 -3.97 2.81 -2.30
CA ILE A 56 -3.30 4.03 -2.76
C ILE A 56 -1.81 4.04 -2.38
N VAL A 57 -1.46 3.54 -1.19
CA VAL A 57 -0.07 3.49 -0.75
C VAL A 57 0.71 2.44 -1.54
N VAL A 58 0.17 1.23 -1.66
CA VAL A 58 0.81 0.13 -2.40
C VAL A 58 0.98 0.47 -3.88
N ASP A 59 -0.05 1.04 -4.51
CA ASP A 59 0.00 1.48 -5.91
C ASP A 59 1.06 2.57 -6.13
N ALA A 60 1.23 3.50 -5.19
CA ALA A 60 2.30 4.51 -5.27
C ALA A 60 3.71 3.89 -5.17
N ILE A 61 3.90 2.84 -4.37
CA ILE A 61 5.15 2.08 -4.27
C ILE A 61 5.40 1.36 -5.59
N MET A 62 4.42 0.61 -6.07
CA MET A 62 4.55 -0.20 -7.29
C MET A 62 4.75 0.66 -8.52
N LYS A 63 4.09 1.82 -8.65
CA LYS A 63 4.36 2.78 -9.75
C LYS A 63 5.81 3.24 -9.80
N LYS A 64 6.45 3.48 -8.64
CA LYS A 64 7.87 3.87 -8.58
C LYS A 64 8.79 2.71 -8.96
N VAL A 65 8.44 1.49 -8.53
CA VAL A 65 9.20 0.28 -8.84
C VAL A 65 9.05 -0.04 -10.33
N SER A 66 7.85 -0.03 -10.89
CA SER A 66 7.61 -0.45 -12.26
C SER A 66 8.04 0.61 -13.29
N ASP A 67 8.38 1.83 -12.88
CA ASP A 67 8.87 2.87 -13.79
C ASP A 67 10.14 2.41 -14.53
N GLY A 68 10.10 2.51 -15.87
CA GLY A 68 11.17 2.04 -16.75
C GLY A 68 11.30 0.51 -16.90
N ARG A 69 10.50 -0.30 -16.20
CA ARG A 69 10.52 -1.77 -16.32
C ARG A 69 9.50 -2.25 -17.36
N SER A 70 9.90 -3.21 -18.19
CA SER A 70 9.03 -3.75 -19.24
C SER A 70 8.31 -5.05 -18.84
N GLY A 71 8.62 -5.67 -17.70
CA GLY A 71 7.93 -6.90 -17.27
C GLY A 71 7.98 -8.04 -18.31
N VAL A 72 6.92 -8.84 -18.38
CA VAL A 72 6.80 -9.98 -19.32
C VAL A 72 5.82 -9.65 -20.45
N GLN A 73 6.21 -9.97 -21.69
CA GLN A 73 5.37 -9.76 -22.86
C GLN A 73 4.27 -10.83 -22.94
N TYR A 74 3.01 -10.43 -23.09
CA TYR A 74 1.88 -11.34 -23.26
C TYR A 74 1.11 -11.15 -24.58
N GLY A 75 1.43 -10.10 -25.34
CA GLY A 75 0.82 -9.79 -26.63
C GLY A 75 1.71 -8.87 -27.47
N ASP A 76 1.21 -8.43 -28.63
CA ASP A 76 1.95 -7.54 -29.52
C ASP A 76 2.18 -6.18 -28.85
N ASN A 77 3.44 -5.93 -28.47
CA ASN A 77 3.86 -4.74 -27.72
C ASN A 77 3.08 -4.51 -26.41
N GLN A 78 2.55 -5.58 -25.81
CA GLN A 78 1.82 -5.56 -24.54
C GLN A 78 2.61 -6.30 -23.47
N PHE A 79 2.76 -5.64 -22.33
CA PHE A 79 3.62 -6.08 -21.24
C PHE A 79 2.87 -6.07 -19.91
N LEU A 80 3.17 -7.05 -19.08
CA LEU A 80 2.66 -7.20 -17.73
C LEU A 80 3.82 -7.11 -16.75
N THR A 81 3.78 -6.11 -15.87
CA THR A 81 4.78 -5.89 -14.82
C THR A 81 4.31 -6.44 -13.49
N GLU A 82 3.04 -6.20 -13.13
CA GLU A 82 2.45 -6.68 -11.89
C GLU A 82 0.93 -6.90 -11.99
N ILE A 83 0.41 -7.71 -11.07
CA ILE A 83 -1.02 -7.84 -10.75
C ILE A 83 -1.14 -7.68 -9.24
N MET A 84 -2.08 -6.83 -8.79
CA MET A 84 -2.32 -6.58 -7.37
C MET A 84 -3.78 -6.81 -7.01
N LEU A 85 -4.02 -7.49 -5.89
CA LEU A 85 -5.32 -7.69 -5.29
C LEU A 85 -5.22 -7.51 -3.77
N ALA A 86 -5.59 -6.33 -3.28
CA ALA A 86 -5.39 -5.95 -1.89
C ALA A 86 -3.93 -6.17 -1.45
N ASP A 87 -3.68 -6.99 -0.45
CA ASP A 87 -2.35 -7.32 0.06
C ASP A 87 -1.61 -8.38 -0.76
N ASP A 88 -2.30 -9.11 -1.65
CA ASP A 88 -1.68 -10.07 -2.55
C ASP A 88 -1.15 -9.39 -3.81
N SER A 89 0.12 -9.63 -4.14
CA SER A 89 0.77 -9.09 -5.33
C SER A 89 1.56 -10.16 -6.07
N ALA A 90 1.47 -10.15 -7.40
CA ALA A 90 2.27 -10.99 -8.28
C ALA A 90 3.08 -10.10 -9.23
N ILE A 91 4.40 -10.19 -9.16
CA ILE A 91 5.32 -9.46 -10.05
C ILE A 91 5.79 -10.37 -11.18
N SER A 92 6.03 -9.79 -12.35
CA SER A 92 6.50 -10.50 -13.54
C SER A 92 7.90 -10.02 -13.92
N ALA A 93 8.81 -10.97 -14.12
CA ALA A 93 10.19 -10.72 -14.52
C ALA A 93 10.62 -11.74 -15.59
N LYS A 94 11.58 -11.38 -16.44
CA LYS A 94 12.15 -12.25 -17.47
C LYS A 94 13.26 -13.14 -16.94
N THR A 95 13.92 -12.74 -15.86
CA THR A 95 15.07 -13.45 -15.27
C THR A 95 15.03 -13.39 -13.75
N ASP A 96 15.67 -14.35 -13.09
CA ASP A 96 15.80 -14.38 -11.62
C ASP A 96 16.55 -13.14 -11.08
N THR A 97 17.51 -12.61 -11.86
CA THR A 97 18.22 -11.38 -11.54
C THR A 97 17.27 -10.18 -11.53
N GLU A 98 16.42 -10.04 -12.55
CA GLU A 98 15.41 -8.98 -12.62
C GLU A 98 14.38 -9.13 -11.49
N ALA A 99 13.94 -10.37 -11.18
CA ALA A 99 13.02 -10.62 -10.08
C ALA A 99 13.62 -10.19 -8.73
N THR A 100 14.90 -10.51 -8.49
CA THR A 100 15.62 -10.11 -7.28
C THR A 100 15.75 -8.60 -7.18
N ASP A 101 16.10 -7.93 -8.28
CA ASP A 101 16.21 -6.47 -8.37
C ASP A 101 14.88 -5.77 -8.08
N ILE A 102 13.77 -6.28 -8.62
CA ILE A 102 12.42 -5.78 -8.34
C ILE A 102 12.10 -5.91 -6.85
N ILE A 103 12.33 -7.08 -6.24
CA ILE A 103 12.05 -7.32 -4.82
C ILE A 103 12.87 -6.38 -3.92
N SER A 104 14.16 -6.22 -4.22
CA SER A 104 15.03 -5.28 -3.49
C SER A 104 14.57 -3.83 -3.64
N SER A 105 14.15 -3.43 -4.84
CA SER A 105 13.59 -2.09 -5.10
C SER A 105 12.30 -1.84 -4.33
N ILE A 106 11.41 -2.85 -4.23
CA ILE A 106 10.18 -2.74 -3.45
C ILE A 106 10.51 -2.47 -1.98
N ALA A 107 11.46 -3.21 -1.39
CA ALA A 107 11.87 -3.01 0.00
C ALA A 107 12.42 -1.61 0.24
N GLU A 108 13.31 -1.14 -0.65
CA GLU A 108 13.90 0.20 -0.55
C GLU A 108 12.85 1.31 -0.64
N VAL A 109 11.91 1.22 -1.59
CA VAL A 109 10.86 2.23 -1.79
C VAL A 109 9.79 2.19 -0.68
N ALA A 110 9.52 1.01 -0.12
CA ALA A 110 8.55 0.86 0.97
C ALA A 110 9.08 1.41 2.31
N GLU A 111 10.40 1.42 2.50
CA GLU A 111 11.06 1.94 3.70
C GLU A 111 11.39 3.45 3.62
N SER A 112 11.32 4.05 2.42
CA SER A 112 11.61 5.47 2.16
C SER A 112 10.48 6.42 2.57
#